data_AF-A0A843AWN4-F1
#
_entry.id   AF-A0A843AWN4-F1
#
_cell.length_a   1.000
_cell.length_b   1.000
_cell.length_c   1.000
_cell.angle_alpha   90.00
_cell.angle_beta   90.00
_cell.angle_gamma   90.00
#
_symmetry.space_group_name_H-M   'P 1'
#
loop_
_entity.id
_entity.type
_entity.pdbx_description
1 polymer ?
#
loop_
_entity_poly.entity_id
_entity_poly.type
_entity_poly.pdbx_seq_one_letter_code
_entity_poly.pdbx_strand_id
1 'polypeptide(L)'
;MNYQCEICHYIYEPENGDPESGVDPGTPFNELPGDWLCPRCGIDKSSFEMAGSDAKIPKGKDPLLIMVQGLTQGLWTICWKWILFSDPSNWSNLPGRTEIQGI
;
A
#
# COMPACT_ATOMS: atom_id res chain seq x y z
N MET A 1 -6.32 -12.29 12.64
CA MET A 1 -6.83 -11.97 11.28
C MET A 1 -7.64 -10.72 11.43
N ASN A 2 -7.21 -9.65 10.77
CA ASN A 2 -7.79 -8.32 10.97
C ASN A 2 -8.74 -8.03 9.81
N TYR A 3 -9.66 -7.10 10.02
CA TYR A 3 -10.66 -6.74 9.03
C TYR A 3 -10.60 -5.25 8.77
N GLN A 4 -10.60 -4.84 7.50
CA GLN A 4 -10.54 -3.43 7.13
C GLN A 4 -11.86 -3.01 6.50
N CYS A 5 -12.41 -1.88 6.95
CA CYS A 5 -13.56 -1.25 6.33
C CYS A 5 -13.15 -0.62 4.99
N GLU A 6 -13.83 -0.96 3.89
CA GLU A 6 -13.52 -0.42 2.56
C GLU A 6 -13.86 1.08 2.42
N ILE A 7 -14.75 1.60 3.26
CA ILE A 7 -15.23 2.99 3.19
C ILE A 7 -14.31 3.95 3.93
N CYS A 8 -14.01 3.62 5.19
CA CYS A 8 -13.30 4.53 6.08
C CYS A 8 -11.88 4.05 6.44
N HIS A 9 -11.50 2.86 5.97
CA HIS A 9 -10.21 2.21 6.23
C HIS A 9 -9.92 1.93 7.70
N TYR A 10 -10.96 1.86 8.54
CA TYR A 10 -10.84 1.41 9.93
C TYR A 10 -10.42 -0.07 9.98
N ILE A 11 -9.51 -0.42 10.87
CA ILE A 11 -9.00 -1.78 11.04
C ILE A 11 -9.57 -2.33 12.35
N TYR A 12 -10.39 -3.37 12.25
CA TYR A 12 -10.88 -4.14 13.38
C TYR A 12 -9.85 -5.21 13.77
N GLU A 13 -9.40 -5.15 15.02
CA GLU A 13 -8.45 -6.08 15.61
C GLU A 13 -9.18 -6.93 16.66
N PRO A 14 -9.34 -8.25 16.43
CA PRO A 14 -10.04 -9.12 17.38
C PRO A 14 -9.46 -9.10 18.79
N GLU A 15 -8.14 -8.91 18.92
CA GLU A 15 -7.45 -8.85 20.22
C GLU A 15 -7.87 -7.65 21.06
N ASN A 16 -8.12 -6.50 20.42
CA ASN A 16 -8.57 -5.28 21.08
C ASN A 16 -10.09 -5.22 21.21
N GLY A 17 -10.81 -5.94 20.34
CA GLY A 17 -12.26 -5.89 20.28
C GLY A 17 -12.75 -4.49 19.90
N ASP A 18 -13.90 -4.10 20.44
CA ASP A 18 -14.46 -2.77 20.25
C ASP A 18 -15.30 -2.35 21.47
N PRO A 19 -14.67 -1.93 22.59
CA PRO A 19 -15.36 -1.65 23.85
C PRO A 19 -16.30 -0.44 23.76
N GLU A 20 -16.10 0.47 22.81
CA GLU A 20 -17.00 1.60 22.56
C GLU A 20 -18.35 1.17 21.97
N SER A 21 -18.37 0.10 21.18
CA SER A 21 -19.60 -0.51 20.64
C SER A 21 -20.11 -1.69 21.48
N GLY A 22 -19.46 -2.00 22.60
CA GLY A 22 -19.84 -3.10 23.50
C GLY A 22 -19.36 -4.48 23.05
N VAL A 23 -18.26 -4.55 22.30
CA VAL A 23 -17.61 -5.81 21.91
C VAL A 23 -16.37 -6.03 22.76
N ASP A 24 -16.35 -7.12 23.52
CA ASP A 24 -15.21 -7.47 24.37
C ASP A 24 -13.92 -7.77 23.57
N PRO A 25 -12.75 -7.47 24.13
CA PRO A 25 -11.47 -7.86 23.55
C PRO A 25 -11.37 -9.39 23.44
N GLY A 26 -10.82 -9.86 22.34
CA GLY A 26 -10.74 -11.28 21.98
C GLY A 26 -11.91 -11.79 21.13
N THR A 27 -12.90 -10.95 20.82
CA THR A 27 -14.03 -11.34 19.96
C THR A 27 -13.58 -11.44 18.50
N PRO A 28 -13.71 -12.59 17.82
CA PRO A 28 -13.43 -12.68 16.40
C PRO A 28 -14.52 -12.00 15.58
N PHE A 29 -14.17 -11.47 14.40
CA PHE A 29 -15.11 -10.77 13.51
C PHE A 29 -16.35 -11.59 13.13
N ASN A 30 -16.22 -12.92 13.06
CA ASN A 30 -17.33 -13.83 12.76
C ASN A 30 -18.34 -13.96 13.92
N GLU A 31 -17.94 -13.63 15.15
CA GLU A 31 -18.82 -13.61 16.34
C GLU A 31 -19.44 -12.23 16.60
N LEU A 32 -19.07 -11.21 15.82
CA LEU A 32 -19.68 -9.89 15.94
C LEU A 32 -21.19 -9.96 15.69
N PRO A 33 -22.01 -9.24 16.48
CA PRO A 33 -23.45 -9.19 16.27
C PRO A 33 -23.79 -8.64 14.87
N GLY A 34 -24.95 -9.05 14.33
CA GLY A 34 -25.40 -8.61 13.00
C GLY A 34 -25.66 -7.11 12.90
N ASP A 35 -26.03 -6.49 14.03
CA ASP A 35 -26.24 -5.05 14.19
C ASP A 35 -24.96 -4.27 14.51
N TRP A 36 -23.78 -4.92 14.56
CA TRP A 36 -22.54 -4.18 14.77
C TRP A 36 -22.26 -3.29 13.54
N LEU A 37 -21.98 -2.03 13.82
CA LEU A 37 -21.65 -1.00 12.84
C LEU A 37 -20.23 -0.53 13.08
N CYS A 38 -19.53 -0.15 12.02
CA CYS A 38 -18.20 0.42 12.13
C CYS A 38 -18.23 1.68 13.02
N PRO A 39 -17.44 1.76 14.11
CA PRO A 39 -17.45 2.92 15.02
C PRO A 39 -17.03 4.23 14.32
N ARG A 40 -16.31 4.12 13.19
CA ARG A 40 -15.80 5.27 12.44
C ARG A 40 -16.80 5.85 11.43
N CYS A 41 -17.60 5.02 10.76
CA CYS A 41 -18.47 5.47 9.68
C CYS A 41 -19.92 4.97 9.75
N GLY A 42 -20.24 4.07 10.68
CA GLY A 42 -21.59 3.54 10.88
C GLY A 42 -22.06 2.58 9.78
N ILE A 43 -21.16 2.09 8.91
CA ILE A 43 -21.53 1.06 7.93
C ILE A 43 -21.55 -0.32 8.57
N ASP A 44 -22.36 -1.20 8.02
CA ASP A 44 -22.48 -2.57 8.48
C ASP A 44 -21.22 -3.41 8.18
N LYS A 45 -21.12 -4.55 8.85
CA LYS A 45 -19.98 -5.46 8.73
C LYS A 45 -19.79 -6.12 7.36
N SER A 46 -20.74 -6.02 6.42
CA SER A 46 -20.59 -6.59 5.08
C SER A 46 -19.59 -5.83 4.22
N SER A 47 -19.35 -4.55 4.53
CA SER A 47 -18.37 -3.70 3.83
C SER A 47 -16.95 -3.79 4.43
N PHE A 48 -16.64 -4.92 5.08
CA PHE A 48 -15.32 -5.20 5.63
C PHE A 48 -14.66 -6.34 4.86
N GLU A 49 -13.41 -6.10 4.46
CA GLU A 49 -12.55 -7.11 3.85
C GLU A 49 -11.59 -7.70 4.88
N MET A 50 -11.18 -8.96 4.68
CA MET A 50 -10.09 -9.53 5.46
C MET A 50 -8.80 -8.82 5.08
N ALA A 51 -8.27 -8.03 6.02
CA ALA A 51 -6.90 -7.54 5.97
C ALA A 51 -5.97 -8.72 6.28
N GLY A 52 -5.84 -9.62 5.30
CA GLY A 52 -4.73 -10.58 5.26
C GLY A 52 -3.42 -9.80 5.30
N SER A 53 -2.34 -10.43 5.77
CA SER A 53 -0.98 -9.89 5.89
C SER A 53 -0.40 -9.25 4.61
N ASP A 54 -1.15 -9.31 3.51
CA ASP A 54 -0.74 -8.94 2.16
C ASP A 54 -1.70 -7.90 1.56
N ALA A 55 -2.67 -7.40 2.35
CA ALA A 55 -3.51 -6.25 2.02
C ALA A 55 -2.60 -5.04 1.85
N LYS A 56 -2.24 -4.81 0.59
CA LYS A 56 -1.36 -3.77 0.13
C LYS A 56 -2.09 -2.43 0.27
N ILE A 57 -2.24 -1.92 1.50
CA ILE A 57 -2.62 -0.53 1.75
C ILE A 57 -1.62 0.31 0.94
N PRO A 58 -2.05 1.09 -0.07
CA PRO A 58 -1.13 1.90 -0.85
C PRO A 58 -0.59 3.01 0.05
N LYS A 59 0.49 2.73 0.79
CA LYS A 59 1.36 3.76 1.34
C LYS A 59 2.04 4.42 0.15
N GLY A 60 1.47 5.51 -0.36
CA GLY A 60 2.10 6.25 -1.44
C GLY A 60 1.18 6.99 -2.39
N LYS A 61 0.14 7.64 -1.87
CA LYS A 61 -0.42 8.84 -2.52
C LYS A 61 -0.35 10.02 -1.55
N ASP A 62 0.74 10.13 -0.80
CA ASP A 62 1.00 11.36 -0.09
C ASP A 62 1.45 12.40 -1.13
N PRO A 63 0.72 13.52 -1.28
CA PRO A 63 1.08 14.55 -2.26
C PRO A 63 2.46 15.17 -1.98
N LEU A 64 3.05 14.94 -0.81
CA LEU A 64 4.39 15.38 -0.44
C LEU A 64 5.51 14.49 -1.01
N LEU A 65 5.32 13.16 -1.17
CA LEU A 65 6.32 12.29 -1.82
C LEU A 65 6.53 12.67 -3.29
N ILE A 66 5.46 13.06 -3.98
CA ILE A 66 5.52 13.47 -5.39
C ILE A 66 6.41 14.72 -5.52
N MET A 67 6.35 15.62 -4.54
CA MET A 67 7.19 16.82 -4.47
C MET A 67 8.65 16.48 -4.15
N VAL A 68 8.91 15.52 -3.25
CA VAL A 68 10.28 15.08 -2.89
C VAL A 68 10.93 14.26 -4.02
N GLN A 69 10.18 13.42 -4.72
CA GLN A 69 10.67 12.62 -5.85
C GLN A 69 10.94 13.49 -7.09
N GLY A 70 10.16 14.54 -7.33
CA GLY A 70 10.43 15.50 -8.40
C GLY A 70 11.74 16.27 -8.22
N LEU A 71 12.11 16.59 -6.98
CA LEU A 71 13.36 17.30 -6.66
C LEU A 71 14.59 16.39 -6.70
N THR A 72 14.44 15.09 -6.42
CA THR A 72 15.55 14.12 -6.49
C THR A 72 15.76 13.56 -7.90
N GLN A 73 14.71 13.45 -8.73
CA GLN A 73 14.81 13.04 -10.14
C GLN A 73 15.43 14.12 -11.06
N GLY A 74 15.37 15.39 -10.66
CA GLY A 74 15.98 16.50 -11.41
C GLY A 74 17.52 16.56 -11.32
N LEU A 75 18.10 16.08 -10.22
CA LEU A 75 19.57 16.08 -10.03
C LEU A 75 20.23 14.80 -10.54
N TRP A 76 19.49 13.70 -10.65
CA TRP A 76 20.01 12.42 -11.17
C TRP A 76 20.09 12.39 -12.71
N THR A 77 19.14 13.00 -13.43
CA THR A 77 19.17 13.07 -14.91
C THR A 77 20.34 13.88 -15.45
N ILE A 78 20.78 14.91 -14.73
CA ILE A 78 21.89 15.78 -15.14
C ILE A 78 23.24 15.06 -15.02
N CYS A 79 23.44 14.25 -13.97
CA CYS A 79 24.64 13.42 -13.83
C CYS A 79 24.65 12.22 -14.79
N TRP A 80 23.51 11.59 -15.08
CA TRP A 80 23.48 10.39 -15.92
C TRP A 80 23.60 10.69 -17.42
N LYS A 81 23.06 11.83 -17.89
CA LYS A 81 23.19 12.27 -19.30
C LYS A 81 24.65 12.59 -19.69
N TRP A 82 25.48 13.02 -18.74
CA TRP A 82 26.92 13.21 -18.96
C TRP A 82 27.69 11.89 -19.04
N ILE A 83 27.34 10.90 -18.22
CA ILE A 83 28.00 9.58 -18.24
C ILE A 83 27.67 8.81 -19.54
N LEU A 84 26.45 8.92 -20.06
CA LEU A 84 26.05 8.26 -21.32
C LEU A 84 26.62 8.89 -22.60
N PHE A 85 27.19 10.09 -22.53
CA PHE A 85 27.77 10.77 -23.71
C PHE A 85 29.29 10.61 -23.82
N SER A 86 29.96 10.08 -22.79
CA SER A 86 31.43 10.03 -22.72
C SER A 86 32.06 8.64 -22.82
N ASP A 87 31.29 7.54 -22.89
CA ASP A 87 31.90 6.23 -23.14
C ASP A 87 30.94 5.23 -23.83
N PRO A 88 31.09 4.94 -25.14
CA PRO A 88 30.21 4.03 -25.87
C PRO A 88 30.46 2.53 -25.58
N SER A 89 31.41 2.18 -24.70
CA SER A 89 31.91 0.81 -24.56
C SER A 89 31.23 -0.04 -23.47
N ASN A 90 30.40 0.54 -22.58
CA ASN A 90 29.82 -0.21 -21.44
C ASN A 90 28.35 -0.61 -21.63
N TRP A 91 27.94 -0.88 -22.87
CA TRP A 91 26.56 -1.30 -23.22
C TRP A 91 26.24 -2.75 -22.78
N SER A 92 27.26 -3.56 -22.55
CA SER A 92 27.17 -5.02 -22.40
C SER A 92 26.90 -5.52 -20.97
N ASN A 93 26.94 -4.65 -19.95
CA ASN A 93 26.77 -5.04 -18.54
C ASN A 93 25.46 -4.58 -17.89
N LEU A 94 24.42 -4.27 -18.69
CA LEU A 94 23.11 -3.95 -18.14
C LEU A 94 22.36 -5.25 -17.79
N PRO A 95 22.06 -5.52 -16.50
CA PRO A 95 21.21 -6.65 -16.14
C PRO A 95 19.79 -6.40 -16.67
N GLY A 96 19.28 -7.32 -17.51
CA GLY A 96 17.91 -7.30 -18.01
C GLY A 96 17.72 -7.13 -19.52
N ARG A 97 18.80 -7.13 -20.32
CA ARG A 97 18.68 -7.16 -21.79
C ARG A 97 18.68 -8.61 -22.32
N THR A 98 17.66 -9.39 -21.99
CA THR A 98 17.34 -10.59 -22.78
C THR A 98 16.66 -10.13 -24.07
N GLU A 99 17.43 -10.18 -25.16
CA GLU A 99 17.01 -10.74 -26.46
C GLU A 99 15.69 -10.24 -27.07
N ILE A 100 15.78 -9.26 -27.98
CA ILE A 100 15.01 -9.28 -29.21
C ILE A 100 15.96 -8.99 -30.38
N GLN A 101 16.52 -10.04 -30.96
CA GLN A 101 17.12 -10.00 -32.29
C GLN A 101 16.03 -10.33 -33.33
N GLY A 102 16.02 -9.60 -34.44
CA GLY A 102 15.13 -9.78 -35.59
C GLY A 102 13.93 -8.84 -35.53
N ILE A 103 13.66 -7.98 -36.51
CA ILE A 103 13.91 -8.00 -37.96
C ILE A 103 14.15 -6.55 -38.41
#